data_AF-A0A517T4U3-F1
#
_entry.id   AF-A0A517T4U3-F1
#
_cell.length_a   1.000
_cell.length_b   1.000
_cell.length_c   1.000
_cell.angle_alpha   90.00
_cell.angle_beta   90.00
_cell.angle_gamma   90.00
#
_symmetry.space_group_name_H-M   'P 1'
#
loop_
_entity.id
_entity.type
_entity.pdbx_description
1 polymer ?
#
loop_
_entity_poly.entity_id
_entity_poly.type
_entity_poly.pdbx_seq_one_letter_code
_entity_poly.pdbx_strand_id
1 'polypeptide(L)' 'MSEQNAEIMNDGDDFEEIRSEEVDTVVAALERIIESTESENIRTILEDASNEIYYLVYEDETGEEPMAEAA' A
#
# COMPACT_ATOMS: atom_id res chain seq x y z
N MET A 1 33.06 -10.42 -28.29
CA MET A 1 32.36 -11.53 -27.64
C MET A 1 31.97 -11.03 -26.27
N SER A 2 30.70 -10.62 -26.18
CA SER A 2 29.88 -10.53 -24.98
C SER A 2 30.49 -9.85 -23.75
N GLU A 3 30.47 -8.51 -23.76
CA GLU A 3 30.21 -7.74 -22.54
C GLU A 3 28.78 -8.10 -22.08
N GLN A 4 28.69 -9.23 -21.39
CA GLN A 4 27.44 -9.80 -20.92
C GLN A 4 27.03 -9.03 -19.67
N ASN A 5 26.01 -8.18 -19.83
CA ASN A 5 25.17 -7.56 -18.81
C ASN A 5 25.13 -8.38 -17.51
N ALA A 6 25.92 -7.98 -16.52
CA ALA A 6 25.91 -8.58 -15.19
C ALA A 6 25.98 -7.48 -14.12
N GLU A 7 25.10 -6.50 -14.24
CA GLU A 7 24.73 -5.59 -13.15
C GLU A 7 23.19 -5.54 -13.07
N ILE A 8 22.59 -6.68 -12.74
CA ILE A 8 21.22 -6.72 -12.18
C ILE A 8 21.35 -7.41 -10.82
N MET A 9 22.08 -6.77 -9.91
CA MET A 9 22.07 -7.09 -8.48
C MET A 9 22.32 -5.79 -7.73
N ASN A 10 21.24 -5.12 -7.34
CA ASN A 10 21.27 -4.12 -6.28
C ASN A 10 20.52 -4.75 -5.10
N ASP A 11 21.27 -5.06 -4.04
CA ASP A 11 20.80 -5.74 -2.84
C ASP A 11 20.06 -4.75 -1.91
N GLY A 12 18.81 -5.05 -1.52
CA GLY A 12 18.29 -4.65 -0.20
C GLY A 12 16.82 -4.22 -0.08
N ASP A 13 16.19 -3.69 -1.14
CA ASP A 13 14.89 -2.99 -1.08
C ASP A 13 13.95 -3.31 -2.26
N ASP A 14 14.02 -4.52 -2.83
CA ASP A 14 13.40 -4.81 -4.14
C ASP A 14 11.93 -5.27 -4.05
N PHE A 15 11.07 -4.54 -3.33
CA PHE A 15 9.64 -4.64 -3.61
C PHE A 15 9.28 -3.69 -4.76
N GLU A 16 8.39 -4.13 -5.64
CA GLU A 16 7.87 -3.26 -6.69
C GLU A 16 7.17 -2.04 -6.06
N GLU A 17 7.49 -0.84 -6.56
CA GLU A 17 6.82 0.39 -6.14
C GLU A 17 5.32 0.31 -6.43
N ILE A 18 4.50 0.59 -5.43
CA ILE A 18 3.04 0.54 -5.54
C ILE A 18 2.55 1.77 -6.29
N ARG A 19 1.74 1.59 -7.34
CA ARG A 19 1.12 2.69 -8.08
C ARG A 19 -0.27 3.03 -7.53
N SER A 20 -0.67 4.29 -7.66
CA SER A 20 -2.01 4.75 -7.28
C SER A 20 -3.15 3.97 -7.95
N GLU A 21 -3.02 3.65 -9.24
CA GLU A 21 -4.02 2.86 -9.98
C GLU A 21 -4.22 1.44 -9.37
N GLU A 22 -3.15 0.86 -8.82
CA GLU A 22 -3.19 -0.45 -8.18
C GLU A 22 -3.88 -0.36 -6.81
N VAL A 23 -3.57 0.68 -6.03
CA VAL A 23 -4.25 0.99 -4.77
C VAL A 23 -5.74 1.20 -4.98
N ASP A 24 -6.14 2.02 -5.95
CA ASP A 24 -7.55 2.29 -6.25
C ASP A 24 -8.30 1.00 -6.61
N THR A 25 -7.66 0.10 -7.36
CA THR A 25 -8.23 -1.19 -7.74
C THR A 25 -8.43 -2.10 -6.52
N VAL A 26 -7.46 -2.13 -5.60
CA VAL A 26 -7.51 -2.95 -4.39
C VAL A 26 -8.52 -2.41 -3.39
N VAL A 27 -8.55 -1.10 -3.15
CA VAL A 27 -9.54 -0.44 -2.27
C VAL A 27 -10.96 -0.72 -2.76
N ALA A 28 -11.22 -0.53 -4.05
CA ALA A 28 -12.54 -0.82 -4.63
C ALA A 28 -12.94 -2.31 -4.52
N ALA A 29 -11.96 -3.23 -4.52
CA ALA A 29 -12.23 -4.64 -4.28
C ALA A 29 -12.55 -4.92 -2.81
N LEU A 30 -11.83 -4.30 -1.88
CA LEU A 30 -12.07 -4.42 -0.44
C LEU A 30 -13.44 -3.86 -0.04
N GLU A 31 -13.85 -2.71 -0.57
CA GLU A 31 -15.18 -2.13 -0.35
C GLU A 31 -16.31 -3.11 -0.71
N ARG A 32 -16.22 -3.77 -1.86
CA ARG A 32 -17.20 -4.77 -2.28
C ARG A 32 -17.23 -5.98 -1.35
N ILE A 33 -16.08 -6.41 -0.86
CA ILE A 33 -16.00 -7.53 0.09
C ILE A 33 -16.63 -7.12 1.42
N ILE A 34 -16.32 -5.92 1.93
CA ILE A 34 -16.90 -5.33 3.15
C ILE A 34 -18.43 -5.32 3.05
N GLU A 35 -18.99 -4.81 1.94
CA GLU A 35 -20.44 -4.76 1.71
C GLU A 35 -21.10 -6.16 1.72
N SER A 36 -20.39 -7.18 1.22
CA SER A 36 -20.89 -8.56 1.19
C SER A 36 -20.64 -9.36 2.48
N THR A 37 -19.90 -8.81 3.44
CA THR A 37 -19.45 -9.52 4.64
C THR A 37 -20.38 -9.25 5.82
N GLU A 38 -21.04 -10.30 6.33
CA GLU A 38 -21.96 -10.16 7.47
C GLU A 38 -21.22 -10.02 8.82
N SER A 39 -20.07 -10.69 8.95
CA SER A 39 -19.26 -10.69 10.18
C SER A 39 -18.65 -9.31 10.44
N GLU A 40 -19.02 -8.70 11.58
CA GLU A 40 -18.49 -7.41 12.02
C GLU A 40 -16.97 -7.45 12.21
N ASN A 41 -16.45 -8.49 12.87
CA ASN A 41 -15.01 -8.65 13.07
C ASN A 41 -14.23 -8.69 11.74
N ILE A 42 -14.79 -9.31 10.70
CA ILE A 42 -14.14 -9.40 9.40
C ILE A 42 -14.25 -8.05 8.67
N ARG A 43 -15.38 -7.35 8.76
CA ARG A 43 -15.53 -6.00 8.21
C ARG A 43 -14.50 -5.03 8.79
N THR A 44 -14.33 -5.00 10.10
CA THR A 44 -13.32 -4.13 10.74
C THR A 44 -11.91 -4.40 10.23
N ILE A 45 -11.51 -5.68 10.10
CA ILE A 45 -10.19 -6.03 9.57
C ILE A 45 -10.03 -5.54 8.12
N LEU A 46 -11.07 -5.67 7.29
CA LEU A 46 -11.03 -5.23 5.90
C LEU A 46 -11.01 -3.71 5.77
N GLU A 47 -11.73 -3.00 6.64
CA GLU A 47 -11.72 -1.54 6.73
C GLU A 47 -10.33 -1.02 7.12
N ASP A 48 -9.71 -1.61 8.14
CA ASP A 48 -8.35 -1.27 8.56
C ASP A 48 -7.34 -1.51 7.42
N ALA A 49 -7.43 -2.66 6.74
CA ALA A 49 -6.57 -2.97 5.61
C ALA A 49 -6.75 -2.00 4.43
N SER A 50 -8.00 -1.60 4.14
CA SER A 50 -8.31 -0.63 3.08
C SER A 50 -7.69 0.74 3.38
N ASN A 51 -7.73 1.17 4.64
CA ASN A 51 -7.12 2.43 5.07
C ASN A 51 -5.59 2.37 4.97
N GLU A 52 -4.96 1.30 5.46
CA GLU A 52 -3.51 1.13 5.39
C GLU A 52 -3.01 1.17 3.94
N ILE A 53 -3.69 0.45 3.04
CA ILE A 53 -3.32 0.39 1.62
C ILE A 53 -3.50 1.75 0.93
N TYR A 54 -4.54 2.51 1.30
CA TYR A 54 -4.70 3.89 0.82
C TYR A 54 -3.52 4.77 1.24
N TYR A 55 -3.09 4.66 2.51
CA TYR A 55 -1.97 5.45 3.01
C TYR A 55 -0.63 5.15 2.35
N LEU A 56 -0.40 3.92 1.86
CA LEU A 56 0.85 3.56 1.16
C LEU A 56 1.19 4.45 -0.05
N VAL A 57 0.20 5.07 -0.69
CA VAL A 57 0.43 5.99 -1.82
C VAL A 57 0.12 7.44 -1.44
N TYR A 58 -0.88 7.67 -0.60
CA TYR A 58 -1.36 9.02 -0.32
C TYR A 58 -0.73 9.68 0.92
N GLU A 59 -0.07 8.95 1.83
CA GLU A 59 0.78 9.56 2.88
C GLU A 59 2.16 9.95 2.37
N ASP A 60 2.70 9.24 1.36
CA ASP A 60 3.97 9.60 0.74
C ASP A 60 3.88 10.90 -0.08
N GLU A 61 2.68 11.25 -0.57
CA GLU A 61 2.41 12.52 -1.26
C GLU A 61 2.16 13.71 -0.32
N THR A 62 1.80 13.49 0.95
CA THR A 62 1.44 14.58 1.89
C THR A 62 2.55 15.00 2.84
N GLY A 63 3.64 14.24 3.00
CA GLY A 63 4.83 14.68 3.74
C GLY A 63 4.55 15.32 5.10
N GLU A 64 3.46 14.92 5.78
CA GLU A 64 3.20 15.35 7.13
C GLU A 64 3.97 14.40 8.04
N GLU A 65 5.10 14.92 8.56
CA GLU A 65 5.76 14.33 9.72
C GLU A 65 4.69 13.89 10.74
N PRO A 66 4.80 12.70 11.35
CA PRO A 66 3.96 12.39 12.48
C PRO A 66 4.14 13.56 13.45
N MET A 67 3.06 14.29 13.77
CA MET A 67 3.11 15.40 14.72
C MET A 67 3.57 14.87 16.08
N ALA A 68 4.87 14.74 16.21
CA ALA A 68 5.59 14.49 17.43
C ALA A 68 5.54 15.82 18.19
N GLU A 69 4.71 15.82 19.22
CA GLU A 69 4.86 16.63 20.43
C GLU A 69 4.87 18.15 20.21
N ALA A 70 3.68 18.76 20.36
CA ALA A 70 3.58 20.15 20.76
C ALA A 70 3.11 20.25 22.22
N ALA A 71 4.09 20.26 23.11
CA ALA A 71 4.18 20.91 24.44
C ALA A 71 3.16 20.59 25.55
#